data_AF-A0A2L1KEG6-F1
#
_entry.id   AF-A0A2L1KEG6-F1
#
_cell.length_a   1.000
_cell.length_b   1.000
_cell.length_c   1.000
_cell.angle_alpha   90.00
_cell.angle_beta   90.00
_cell.angle_gamma   90.00
#
_symmetry.space_group_name_H-M   'P 1'
#
loop_
_entity.id
_entity.type
_entity.pdbx_description
1 polymer ?
#
loop_
_entity_poly.entity_id
_entity_poly.type
_entity_poly.pdbx_seq_one_letter_code
_entity_poly.pdbx_strand_id
1 'polypeptide(L)'
;MHQLNEAMRKRVAAAMEKSGWQMDPETPAISAVRCWFYSVNIHRGPRVAAMVSQDLYRSVVSGDGIIAELLRRDPKHKPFEQYLGTVAEFDSLPEASQRDLGKKNTVIACLAGFARTTQTWGLAPPLNEVPGLHFVAIDWKAKNGAHVLRSGLAIGDAPLTKEDLAEIVSIQLGLHLARCPQESPIDF
;
A
#
# COMPACT_ATOMS: atom_id res chain seq x y z
N MET A 1 -25.63 2.48 -9.87
CA MET A 1 -24.51 2.04 -9.01
C MET A 1 -23.78 0.81 -9.57
N HIS A 2 -24.45 -0.26 -10.00
CA HIS A 2 -23.78 -1.49 -10.45
C HIS A 2 -22.86 -1.32 -11.68
N GLN A 3 -23.31 -0.60 -12.72
CA GLN A 3 -22.49 -0.35 -13.94
C GLN A 3 -21.29 0.59 -13.68
N LEU A 4 -21.43 1.57 -12.78
CA LEU A 4 -20.34 2.48 -12.42
C LEU A 4 -19.22 1.70 -11.71
N ASN A 5 -19.59 0.80 -10.80
CA ASN A 5 -18.64 -0.08 -10.11
C ASN A 5 -17.94 -1.04 -11.06
N GLU A 6 -18.63 -1.55 -12.09
CA GLU A 6 -18.02 -2.44 -13.08
C GLU A 6 -17.01 -1.73 -13.99
N ALA A 7 -17.34 -0.53 -14.48
CA ALA A 7 -16.43 0.29 -15.27
C ALA A 7 -15.19 0.71 -14.45
N MET A 8 -15.39 1.07 -13.19
CA MET A 8 -14.31 1.36 -12.25
C MET A 8 -13.41 0.13 -12.03
N ARG A 9 -14.00 -1.04 -11.76
CA ARG A 9 -13.25 -2.29 -11.59
C ARG A 9 -12.42 -2.64 -12.84
N LYS A 10 -12.98 -2.47 -14.04
CA LYS A 10 -12.25 -2.69 -15.31
C LYS A 10 -11.05 -1.75 -15.46
N ARG A 11 -11.20 -0.46 -15.09
CA ARG A 11 -10.08 0.50 -15.13
C ARG A 11 -8.99 0.18 -14.12
N VAL A 12 -9.38 -0.19 -12.89
CA VAL A 12 -8.44 -0.63 -11.86
C VAL A 12 -7.68 -1.87 -12.33
N ALA A 13 -8.38 -2.88 -12.85
CA ALA A 13 -7.74 -4.09 -13.38
C ALA A 13 -6.78 -3.78 -14.53
N ALA A 14 -7.17 -2.90 -15.47
CA ALA A 14 -6.30 -2.48 -16.57
C ALA A 14 -5.03 -1.76 -16.07
N ALA A 15 -5.14 -0.94 -15.01
CA ALA A 15 -3.98 -0.30 -14.38
C ALA A 15 -3.05 -1.33 -13.71
N MET A 16 -3.60 -2.32 -13.00
CA MET A 16 -2.81 -3.42 -12.42
C MET A 16 -2.06 -4.19 -13.50
N GLU A 17 -2.72 -4.48 -14.63
CA GLU A 17 -2.10 -5.25 -15.69
C GLU A 17 -0.98 -4.46 -16.39
N LYS A 18 -1.26 -3.20 -16.75
CA LYS A 18 -0.30 -2.30 -17.42
C LYS A 18 0.95 -2.02 -16.59
N SER A 19 0.86 -2.06 -15.26
CA SER A 19 2.01 -1.77 -14.38
C SER A 19 3.23 -2.66 -14.65
N GLY A 20 3.05 -3.84 -15.26
CA GLY A 20 4.12 -4.82 -15.44
C GLY A 20 4.68 -5.34 -14.11
N TRP A 21 4.08 -4.97 -12.99
CA TRP A 21 4.58 -5.29 -11.67
C TRP A 21 4.45 -6.79 -11.39
N GLN A 22 5.50 -7.34 -10.78
CA GLN A 22 5.55 -8.71 -10.27
C GLN A 22 6.04 -8.67 -8.84
N MET A 23 5.50 -9.56 -8.01
CA MET A 23 6.03 -9.78 -6.68
C MET A 23 7.47 -10.24 -6.80
N ASP A 24 8.39 -9.56 -6.11
CA ASP A 24 9.78 -9.99 -6.06
C ASP A 24 9.83 -11.31 -5.28
N PRO A 25 10.22 -12.44 -5.91
CA PRO A 25 10.25 -13.72 -5.23
C PRO A 25 11.36 -13.79 -4.17
N GLU A 26 12.33 -12.85 -4.19
CA GLU A 26 13.56 -12.94 -3.41
C GLU A 26 13.80 -11.73 -2.48
N THR A 27 12.88 -11.34 -1.59
CA THR A 27 13.34 -10.62 -0.37
C THR A 27 12.33 -10.56 0.80
N PRO A 28 12.79 -10.67 2.07
CA PRO A 28 14.12 -11.08 2.53
C PRO A 28 14.21 -12.56 2.93
N ALA A 29 15.14 -13.27 2.32
CA ALA A 29 15.40 -14.70 2.46
C ALA A 29 15.99 -15.17 3.82
N ILE A 30 16.10 -14.33 4.86
CA ILE A 30 16.72 -14.74 6.14
C ILE A 30 15.89 -14.38 7.40
N SER A 31 14.86 -13.55 7.30
CA SER A 31 14.02 -13.20 8.47
C SER A 31 12.61 -12.74 8.12
N ALA A 32 12.13 -13.07 6.92
CA ALA A 32 10.77 -12.74 6.53
C ALA A 32 9.72 -13.39 7.44
N VAL A 33 8.64 -12.67 7.68
CA VAL A 33 7.41 -13.21 8.25
C VAL A 33 6.31 -13.16 7.21
N ARG A 34 5.24 -13.96 7.39
CA ARG A 34 4.08 -14.04 6.48
C ARG A 34 3.19 -12.77 6.54
N CYS A 35 3.82 -11.61 6.41
CA CYS A 35 3.19 -10.31 6.39
C CYS A 35 3.73 -9.54 5.18
N TRP A 36 2.82 -8.99 4.39
CA TRP A 36 3.14 -8.29 3.15
C TRP A 36 2.55 -6.89 3.16
N PHE A 37 3.31 -5.95 2.60
CA PHE A 37 2.89 -4.57 2.44
C PHE A 37 2.89 -4.21 0.95
N TYR A 38 1.80 -3.59 0.50
CA TYR A 38 1.57 -3.22 -0.89
C TYR A 38 1.32 -1.70 -0.98
N SER A 39 2.08 -1.01 -1.82
CA SER A 39 1.85 0.38 -2.21
C SER A 39 1.22 0.38 -3.61
N VAL A 40 0.01 0.89 -3.71
CA VAL A 40 -0.79 0.85 -4.95
C VAL A 40 -1.30 2.23 -5.30
N ASN A 41 -1.01 2.67 -6.52
CA ASN A 41 -1.67 3.82 -7.11
C ASN A 41 -2.81 3.34 -8.00
N ILE A 42 -3.99 3.96 -7.91
CA ILE A 42 -5.14 3.50 -8.69
C ILE A 42 -4.94 3.61 -10.21
N HIS A 43 -4.12 4.56 -10.67
CA HIS A 43 -3.89 4.81 -12.09
C HIS A 43 -2.69 4.05 -12.64
N ARG A 44 -1.64 3.89 -11.82
CA ARG A 44 -0.37 3.26 -12.22
C ARG A 44 -0.29 1.78 -11.85
N GLY A 45 -1.15 1.30 -10.97
CA GLY A 45 -1.07 -0.04 -10.39
C GLY A 45 -0.09 -0.11 -9.20
N PRO A 46 0.40 -1.31 -8.86
CA PRO A 46 1.29 -1.51 -7.73
C PRO A 46 2.67 -0.89 -8.01
N ARG A 47 3.19 -0.13 -7.04
CA ARG A 47 4.55 0.44 -7.09
C ARG A 47 5.56 -0.52 -6.47
N VAL A 48 5.28 -0.91 -5.24
CA VAL A 48 6.12 -1.76 -4.41
C VAL A 48 5.23 -2.74 -3.68
N ALA A 49 5.62 -4.00 -3.64
CA ALA A 49 5.16 -4.88 -2.59
C ALA A 49 6.32 -5.73 -2.09
N ALA A 50 6.31 -6.01 -0.80
CA ALA A 50 7.37 -6.76 -0.15
C ALA A 50 6.79 -7.59 1.00
N MET A 51 7.34 -8.78 1.16
CA MET A 51 7.25 -9.50 2.42
C MET A 51 8.16 -8.79 3.43
N VAL A 52 7.69 -8.57 4.65
CA VAL A 52 8.47 -7.81 5.64
C VAL A 52 9.35 -8.72 6.50
N SER A 53 10.48 -8.17 6.92
CA SER A 53 11.32 -8.81 7.93
C SER A 53 10.61 -8.85 9.28
N GLN A 54 11.04 -9.77 10.13
CA GLN A 54 10.58 -9.90 11.51
C GLN A 54 10.79 -8.60 12.30
N ASP A 55 11.91 -7.90 12.06
CA ASP A 55 12.23 -6.65 12.75
C ASP A 55 11.29 -5.51 12.34
N LEU A 56 10.97 -5.40 11.05
CA LEU A 56 10.01 -4.41 10.58
C LEU A 56 8.61 -4.74 11.09
N TYR A 57 8.19 -6.01 11.02
CA TYR A 57 6.90 -6.45 11.57
C TYR A 57 6.77 -6.12 13.07
N ARG A 58 7.78 -6.46 13.88
CA ARG A 58 7.83 -6.11 15.32
C ARG A 58 7.76 -4.60 15.53
N SER A 59 8.49 -3.81 14.74
CA SER A 59 8.47 -2.36 14.82
C SER A 59 7.10 -1.77 14.51
N VAL A 60 6.34 -2.36 13.57
CA VAL A 60 4.96 -1.96 13.29
C VAL A 60 4.03 -2.29 14.45
N VAL A 61 4.16 -3.50 15.03
CA VAL A 61 3.32 -3.96 16.14
C VAL A 61 3.56 -3.13 17.41
N SER A 62 4.82 -2.91 17.81
CA SER A 62 5.12 -2.17 19.05
C SER A 62 5.09 -0.66 18.84
N GLY A 63 5.47 -0.18 17.66
CA GLY A 63 5.74 1.23 17.39
C GLY A 63 7.14 1.68 17.72
N ASP A 64 8.05 0.75 18.02
CA ASP A 64 9.45 1.05 18.33
C ASP A 64 10.38 0.77 17.14
N GLY A 65 11.68 0.71 17.39
CA GLY A 65 12.67 0.32 16.40
C GLY A 65 12.70 1.25 15.19
N ILE A 66 12.66 0.65 13.99
CA ILE A 66 12.79 1.36 12.71
C ILE A 66 11.68 2.40 12.55
N ILE A 67 10.45 2.07 12.98
CA ILE A 67 9.31 2.98 12.88
C ILE A 67 9.49 4.17 13.82
N ALA A 68 9.85 3.96 15.09
CA ALA A 68 10.13 5.06 16.00
C ALA A 68 11.30 5.94 15.54
N GLU A 69 12.31 5.37 14.90
CA GLU A 69 13.42 6.14 14.33
C GLU A 69 12.98 7.00 13.14
N LEU A 70 12.22 6.43 12.20
CA LEU A 70 11.67 7.16 11.06
C LEU A 70 10.82 8.35 11.52
N LEU A 71 9.94 8.13 12.49
CA LEU A 71 9.08 9.19 13.04
C LEU A 71 9.87 10.28 13.77
N ARG A 72 10.99 9.93 14.41
CA ARG A 72 11.87 10.91 15.08
C ARG A 72 12.68 11.75 14.09
N ARG A 73 13.04 11.20 12.93
CA ARG A 73 13.81 11.91 11.89
C ARG A 73 13.00 13.03 11.24
N ASP A 74 11.69 12.87 11.17
CA ASP A 74 10.78 13.87 10.60
C ASP A 74 9.53 14.08 11.48
N PRO A 75 9.68 14.69 12.67
CA PRO A 75 8.59 14.80 13.65
C PRO A 75 7.50 15.79 13.22
N LYS A 76 7.73 16.58 12.16
CA LYS A 76 6.79 17.60 11.68
C LYS A 76 5.70 17.02 10.79
N HIS A 77 5.99 15.91 10.11
CA HIS A 77 5.05 15.26 9.22
C HIS A 77 4.41 14.06 9.89
N LYS A 78 3.09 13.92 9.70
CA LYS A 78 2.35 12.74 10.13
C LYS A 78 2.76 11.53 9.28
N PRO A 79 2.59 10.30 9.77
CA PRO A 79 3.06 9.10 9.05
C PRO A 79 2.47 8.95 7.64
N PHE A 80 1.22 9.37 7.43
CA PHE A 80 0.63 9.37 6.09
C PHE A 80 1.26 10.41 5.16
N GLU A 81 1.66 11.57 5.68
CA GLU A 81 2.33 12.63 4.90
C GLU A 81 3.73 12.19 4.50
N GLN A 82 4.47 11.57 5.43
CA GLN A 82 5.77 10.96 5.16
C GLN A 82 5.66 9.88 4.07
N TYR A 83 4.66 9.00 4.15
CA TYR A 83 4.43 7.98 3.12
C TYR A 83 4.07 8.61 1.77
N LEU A 84 3.13 9.56 1.73
CA LEU A 84 2.72 10.22 0.48
C LEU A 84 3.87 11.02 -0.17
N GLY A 85 4.68 11.71 0.63
CA GLY A 85 5.90 12.37 0.16
C GLY A 85 6.91 11.37 -0.41
N THR A 86 7.15 10.27 0.30
CA THR A 86 8.07 9.20 -0.13
C THR A 86 7.63 8.56 -1.44
N VAL A 87 6.33 8.26 -1.63
CA VAL A 87 5.85 7.70 -2.90
C VAL A 87 5.88 8.74 -4.03
N ALA A 88 5.68 10.02 -3.74
CA ALA A 88 5.81 11.08 -4.74
C ALA A 88 7.27 11.22 -5.23
N GLU A 89 8.24 11.16 -4.32
CA GLU A 89 9.66 11.11 -4.66
C GLU A 89 9.98 9.85 -5.47
N PHE A 90 9.53 8.68 -5.02
CA PHE A 90 9.72 7.41 -5.74
C PHE A 90 9.12 7.47 -7.15
N ASP A 91 7.90 7.98 -7.29
CA ASP A 91 7.17 8.15 -8.55
C ASP A 91 7.85 9.13 -9.53
N SER A 92 8.75 9.99 -9.04
CA SER A 92 9.53 10.95 -9.83
C SER A 92 10.86 10.39 -10.33
N LEU A 93 11.31 9.25 -9.77
CA LEU A 93 12.56 8.62 -10.17
C LEU A 93 12.45 8.01 -11.59
N PRO A 94 13.54 7.96 -12.35
CA PRO A 94 13.62 7.14 -13.57
C PRO A 94 13.27 5.68 -13.27
N GLU A 95 12.63 4.98 -14.21
CA GLU A 95 12.17 3.59 -14.01
C GLU A 95 13.30 2.64 -13.58
N ALA A 96 14.50 2.81 -14.14
CA ALA A 96 15.68 2.04 -13.74
C ALA A 96 16.04 2.23 -12.25
N SER A 97 15.86 3.44 -11.71
CA SER A 97 16.11 3.75 -10.30
C SER A 97 15.00 3.25 -9.37
N GLN A 98 13.77 3.07 -9.88
CA GLN A 98 12.68 2.45 -9.11
C GLN A 98 12.92 0.95 -8.84
N ARG A 99 13.85 0.32 -9.57
CA ARG A 99 14.28 -1.07 -9.33
C ARG A 99 15.25 -1.19 -8.15
N ASP A 100 15.83 -0.09 -7.68
CA ASP A 100 16.75 -0.07 -6.54
C ASP A 100 16.07 -0.56 -5.25
N LEU A 101 16.67 -1.56 -4.60
CA LEU A 101 16.14 -2.15 -3.37
C LEU A 101 16.11 -1.16 -2.21
N GLY A 102 17.09 -0.26 -2.12
CA GLY A 102 17.14 0.78 -1.09
C GLY A 102 15.93 1.71 -1.17
N LYS A 103 15.59 2.17 -2.39
CA LYS A 103 14.41 3.02 -2.63
C LYS A 103 13.11 2.29 -2.31
N LYS A 104 12.97 1.03 -2.74
CA LYS A 104 11.79 0.20 -2.41
C LYS A 104 11.63 0.00 -0.90
N ASN A 105 12.74 -0.27 -0.20
CA ASN A 105 12.72 -0.47 1.25
C ASN A 105 12.32 0.81 2.01
N THR A 106 12.73 1.99 1.54
CA THR A 106 12.26 3.27 2.12
C THR A 106 10.75 3.41 1.98
N VAL A 107 10.18 3.13 0.80
CA VAL A 107 8.72 3.16 0.58
C VAL A 107 8.02 2.20 1.54
N ILE A 108 8.50 0.95 1.65
CA ILE A 108 7.93 -0.06 2.55
C ILE A 108 8.01 0.36 4.01
N ALA A 109 9.11 0.97 4.45
CA ALA A 109 9.26 1.40 5.84
C ALA A 109 8.33 2.58 6.20
N CYS A 110 8.18 3.57 5.31
CA CYS A 110 7.19 4.64 5.49
C CYS A 110 5.75 4.11 5.43
N LEU A 111 5.47 3.15 4.54
CA LEU A 111 4.19 2.48 4.43
C LEU A 111 3.84 1.72 5.72
N ALA A 112 4.80 1.00 6.30
CA ALA A 112 4.68 0.32 7.58
C ALA A 112 4.37 1.32 8.73
N GLY A 113 5.01 2.49 8.72
CA GLY A 113 4.72 3.59 9.66
C GLY A 113 3.29 4.13 9.49
N PHE A 114 2.84 4.34 8.26
CA PHE A 114 1.45 4.71 7.97
C PHE A 114 0.48 3.64 8.47
N ALA A 115 0.71 2.37 8.14
CA ALA A 115 -0.17 1.27 8.49
C ALA A 115 -0.49 1.21 9.98
N ARG A 116 0.53 1.36 10.83
CA ARG A 116 0.40 1.41 12.28
C ARG A 116 -0.63 2.44 12.76
N THR A 117 -0.77 3.56 12.06
CA THR A 117 -1.71 4.62 12.44
C THR A 117 -3.15 4.39 11.97
N THR A 118 -3.39 3.33 11.21
CA THR A 118 -4.71 3.04 10.64
C THR A 118 -5.54 2.12 11.54
N GLN A 119 -6.85 2.37 11.57
CA GLN A 119 -7.81 1.42 12.17
C GLN A 119 -7.75 0.05 11.46
N THR A 120 -7.48 0.05 10.15
CA THR A 120 -7.31 -1.17 9.34
C THR A 120 -6.25 -2.10 9.94
N TRP A 121 -5.09 -1.57 10.34
CA TRP A 121 -4.06 -2.36 11.01
C TRP A 121 -4.45 -2.74 12.44
N GLY A 122 -5.14 -1.86 13.16
CA GLY A 122 -5.67 -2.16 14.50
C GLY A 122 -6.68 -3.31 14.53
N LEU A 123 -7.28 -3.66 13.39
CA LEU A 123 -8.17 -4.81 13.22
C LEU A 123 -7.45 -6.07 12.72
N ALA A 124 -6.14 -6.00 12.45
CA ALA A 124 -5.39 -7.16 11.97
C ALA A 124 -5.23 -8.19 13.10
N PRO A 125 -5.57 -9.48 12.85
CA PRO A 125 -5.35 -10.53 13.83
C PRO A 125 -3.85 -10.77 14.06
N PRO A 126 -3.46 -11.31 15.22
CA PRO A 126 -2.10 -11.76 15.47
C PRO A 126 -1.60 -12.74 14.40
N LEU A 127 -0.34 -12.61 13.96
CA LEU A 127 0.19 -13.40 12.84
C LEU A 127 0.28 -14.91 13.12
N ASN A 128 0.27 -15.32 14.40
CA ASN A 128 0.20 -16.72 14.82
C ASN A 128 -1.21 -17.32 14.71
N GLU A 129 -2.25 -16.51 14.51
CA GLU A 129 -3.65 -16.94 14.39
C GLU A 129 -4.12 -17.05 12.93
N VAL A 130 -3.32 -16.57 11.97
CA VAL A 130 -3.69 -16.53 10.56
C VAL A 130 -2.60 -17.10 9.64
N PRO A 131 -2.96 -17.55 8.43
CA PRO A 131 -2.00 -18.00 7.41
C PRO A 131 -1.02 -16.89 6.97
N GLY A 132 -1.43 -15.64 7.06
CA GLY A 132 -0.61 -14.48 6.75
C GLY A 132 -1.44 -13.21 6.64
N LEU A 133 -0.77 -12.06 6.58
CA LEU A 133 -1.38 -10.74 6.61
C LEU A 133 -0.94 -9.90 5.43
N HIS A 134 -1.88 -9.22 4.79
CA HIS A 134 -1.60 -8.35 3.65
C HIS A 134 -2.17 -6.97 3.92
N PHE A 135 -1.30 -5.97 4.08
CA PHE A 135 -1.71 -4.57 4.22
C PHE A 135 -1.50 -3.84 2.89
N VAL A 136 -2.57 -3.23 2.37
CA VAL A 136 -2.56 -2.54 1.08
C VAL A 136 -2.82 -1.06 1.31
N ALA A 137 -1.87 -0.18 0.97
CA ALA A 137 -2.12 1.25 0.86
C ALA A 137 -2.47 1.63 -0.57
N ILE A 138 -3.53 2.41 -0.71
CA ILE A 138 -4.17 2.73 -1.99
C ILE A 138 -4.29 4.24 -2.07
N ASP A 139 -3.64 4.85 -3.05
CA ASP A 139 -3.70 6.30 -3.24
C ASP A 139 -4.08 6.72 -4.67
N TRP A 140 -4.65 7.92 -4.75
CA TRP A 140 -4.98 8.56 -6.02
C TRP A 140 -5.10 10.07 -5.88
N LYS A 141 -4.93 10.77 -7.01
CA LYS A 141 -5.30 12.18 -7.13
C LYS A 141 -6.77 12.27 -7.54
N ALA A 142 -7.56 12.96 -6.74
CA ALA A 142 -8.98 13.17 -6.97
C ALA A 142 -9.25 14.37 -7.88
N LYS A 143 -10.43 14.41 -8.51
CA LYS A 143 -10.89 15.52 -9.38
C LYS A 143 -10.90 16.88 -8.69
N ASN A 144 -11.14 16.92 -7.39
CA ASN A 144 -11.11 18.13 -6.58
C ASN A 144 -9.68 18.58 -6.17
N GLY A 145 -8.64 17.88 -6.66
CA GLY A 145 -7.24 18.17 -6.35
C GLY A 145 -6.70 17.50 -5.08
N ALA A 146 -7.53 16.81 -4.30
CA ALA A 146 -7.08 16.10 -3.11
C ALA A 146 -6.21 14.88 -3.47
N HIS A 147 -5.20 14.58 -2.65
CA HIS A 147 -4.51 13.28 -2.69
C HIS A 147 -5.15 12.38 -1.64
N VAL A 148 -5.93 11.40 -2.10
CA VAL A 148 -6.62 10.47 -1.23
C VAL A 148 -5.72 9.29 -0.92
N LEU A 149 -5.73 8.85 0.33
CA LEU A 149 -5.08 7.63 0.80
C LEU A 149 -6.10 6.76 1.56
N ARG A 150 -6.19 5.49 1.19
CA ARG A 150 -7.00 4.45 1.84
C ARG A 150 -6.15 3.23 2.12
N SER A 151 -6.64 2.36 3.00
CA SER A 151 -5.99 1.10 3.31
C SER A 151 -6.95 -0.07 3.27
N GLY A 152 -6.45 -1.23 2.86
CA GLY A 152 -7.14 -2.51 2.91
C GLY A 152 -6.31 -3.53 3.70
N LEU A 153 -7.00 -4.56 4.20
CA LEU A 153 -6.40 -5.72 4.84
C LEU A 153 -6.95 -6.98 4.18
N ALA A 154 -6.08 -7.95 3.91
CA ALA A 154 -6.46 -9.30 3.50
C ALA A 154 -5.67 -10.35 4.30
N ILE A 155 -6.20 -11.57 4.34
CA ILE A 155 -5.61 -12.72 5.03
C ILE A 155 -5.37 -13.81 3.98
N GLY A 156 -4.15 -14.35 3.93
CA GLY A 156 -3.74 -15.36 2.95
C GLY A 156 -2.34 -15.89 3.29
N ASP A 157 -2.01 -17.09 2.80
CA ASP A 157 -0.67 -17.70 2.98
C ASP A 157 0.31 -17.36 1.84
N ALA A 158 -0.19 -16.77 0.76
CA ALA A 158 0.58 -16.43 -0.43
C ALA A 158 0.45 -14.95 -0.80
N PRO A 159 1.44 -14.36 -1.49
CA PRO A 159 1.33 -13.01 -2.03
C PRO A 159 0.04 -12.78 -2.82
N LEU A 160 -0.60 -11.62 -2.61
CA LEU A 160 -1.73 -11.18 -3.42
C LEU A 160 -1.37 -11.10 -4.90
N THR A 161 -2.28 -11.61 -5.73
CA THR A 161 -2.24 -11.47 -7.19
C THR A 161 -2.66 -10.07 -7.62
N LYS A 162 -2.49 -9.74 -8.91
CA LYS A 162 -2.99 -8.47 -9.47
C LYS A 162 -4.51 -8.40 -9.38
N GLU A 163 -5.18 -9.54 -9.54
CA GLU A 163 -6.63 -9.68 -9.46
C GLU A 163 -7.11 -9.40 -8.03
N ASP A 164 -6.43 -9.95 -7.01
CA ASP A 164 -6.74 -9.67 -5.61
C ASP A 164 -6.57 -8.19 -5.29
N LEU A 165 -5.45 -7.58 -5.74
CA LEU A 165 -5.21 -6.15 -5.55
C LEU A 165 -6.27 -5.30 -6.25
N ALA A 166 -6.68 -5.67 -7.47
CA ALA A 166 -7.72 -4.96 -8.20
C ALA A 166 -9.07 -5.03 -7.47
N GLU A 167 -9.40 -6.17 -6.88
CA GLU A 167 -10.62 -6.34 -6.07
C GLU A 167 -10.58 -5.49 -4.81
N ILE A 168 -9.50 -5.57 -4.01
CA ILE A 168 -9.34 -4.77 -2.79
C ILE A 168 -9.43 -3.27 -3.11
N VAL A 169 -8.74 -2.81 -4.16
CA VAL A 169 -8.77 -1.41 -4.59
C VAL A 169 -10.17 -0.99 -5.02
N SER A 170 -10.88 -1.83 -5.77
CA SER A 170 -12.24 -1.54 -6.23
C SER A 170 -13.22 -1.42 -5.06
N ILE A 171 -13.13 -2.30 -4.07
CA ILE A 171 -13.95 -2.26 -2.85
C ILE A 171 -13.68 -0.96 -2.08
N GLN A 172 -12.40 -0.65 -1.83
CA GLN A 172 -12.02 0.55 -1.07
C GLN A 172 -12.42 1.85 -1.77
N LEU A 173 -12.29 1.90 -3.09
CA LEU A 173 -12.75 3.03 -3.88
C LEU A 173 -14.27 3.19 -3.83
N GLY A 174 -15.02 2.10 -3.98
CA GLY A 174 -16.48 2.11 -3.89
C GLY A 174 -16.97 2.60 -2.52
N LEU A 175 -16.38 2.09 -1.43
CA LEU A 175 -16.67 2.53 -0.06
C LEU A 175 -16.34 4.01 0.17
N HIS A 176 -15.22 4.48 -0.38
CA HIS A 176 -14.82 5.87 -0.30
C HIS A 176 -15.81 6.78 -1.05
N LEU A 177 -16.11 6.49 -2.32
CA LEU A 177 -16.94 7.35 -3.17
C LEU A 177 -18.42 7.35 -2.78
N ALA A 178 -18.89 6.32 -2.09
CA ALA A 178 -20.21 6.33 -1.47
C ALA A 178 -20.36 7.46 -0.43
N ARG A 179 -19.25 7.90 0.18
CA ARG A 179 -19.23 8.99 1.18
C ARG A 179 -18.69 10.31 0.63
N CYS A 180 -17.72 10.22 -0.28
CA CYS A 180 -17.01 11.37 -0.85
C CYS A 180 -17.04 11.31 -2.40
N PRO A 181 -18.20 11.45 -3.06
CA PRO A 181 -18.30 11.30 -4.52
C PRO A 181 -17.43 12.31 -5.30
N GLN A 182 -17.19 13.50 -4.75
CA GLN A 182 -16.32 14.54 -5.32
C GLN A 182 -14.83 14.14 -5.35
N GLU A 183 -14.45 13.14 -4.57
CA GLU A 183 -13.07 12.64 -4.48
C GLU A 183 -12.81 11.49 -5.49
N SER A 184 -13.62 11.37 -6.54
CA SER A 184 -13.39 10.43 -7.64
C SER A 184 -12.01 10.66 -8.28
N PRO A 185 -11.30 9.60 -8.70
CA PRO A 185 -10.01 9.75 -9.36
C PRO A 185 -10.08 10.66 -10.59
N ILE A 186 -9.05 11.46 -10.81
CA ILE A 186 -9.08 12.54 -11.82
C ILE A 186 -9.33 12.03 -13.25
N ASP A 187 -8.82 10.85 -13.56
CA ASP A 187 -8.91 10.23 -14.90
C ASP A 187 -10.01 9.15 -15.03
N PHE A 188 -11.02 9.16 -14.14
CA PHE A 188 -12.14 8.20 -14.14
C PHE A 188 -13.44 8.77 -14.72
#